data_AF-A0A3C0ACP5-F1
#
_entry.id   AF-A0A3C0ACP5-F1
#
_cell.length_a   1.000
_cell.length_b   1.000
_cell.length_c   1.000
_cell.angle_alpha   90.00
_cell.angle_beta   90.00
_cell.angle_gamma   90.00
#
_symmetry.space_group_name_H-M   'P 1'
#
loop_
_entity.id
_entity.type
_entity.pdbx_description
1 polymer ?
#
loop_
_entity_poly.entity_id
_entity_poly.type
_entity_poly.pdbx_seq_one_letter_code
_entity_poly.pdbx_strand_id
1 'polypeptide(L)' 'MSTLNILTDTTPEPRQRLPKWLKRPLPEPGMAFTSNVIEDLKLVTVCESAKCPNRTECWSHKTATLMILGN' A
#
# COMPACT_ATOMS: atom_id res chain seq x y z
N MET A 1 1.41 -27.21 -25.71
CA MET A 1 1.42 -25.76 -25.46
C MET A 1 0.01 -25.37 -25.05
N SER A 2 -0.29 -25.34 -23.75
CA SER A 2 -1.61 -24.89 -23.27
C SER A 2 -1.67 -23.37 -23.31
N THR A 3 -2.57 -22.84 -24.13
CA THR A 3 -2.99 -21.44 -24.07
C THR A 3 -3.69 -21.17 -22.75
N LEU A 4 -3.15 -20.24 -21.96
CA LEU A 4 -3.84 -19.68 -20.80
C LEU A 4 -4.98 -18.79 -21.32
N ASN A 5 -6.22 -19.19 -21.02
CA ASN A 5 -7.39 -18.36 -21.28
C ASN A 5 -7.35 -17.15 -20.34
N ILE A 6 -7.13 -15.96 -20.89
CA ILE A 6 -7.25 -14.71 -20.15
C ILE A 6 -8.75 -14.48 -19.93
N LEU A 7 -9.17 -14.51 -18.66
CA LEU A 7 -10.54 -14.18 -18.27
C LEU A 7 -10.75 -12.68 -18.50
N THR A 8 -11.29 -12.31 -19.66
CA THR A 8 -11.77 -10.96 -19.95
C THR A 8 -13.21 -10.85 -19.45
N ASP A 9 -13.40 -10.83 -18.13
CA ASP A 9 -14.68 -10.44 -17.55
C ASP A 9 -14.60 -8.98 -17.14
N THR A 10 -15.12 -8.11 -18.00
CA THR A 10 -15.14 -6.64 -17.82
C THR A 10 -16.41 -6.15 -17.13
N THR A 11 -17.24 -7.05 -16.58
CA THR A 11 -18.44 -6.66 -15.83
C THR A 11 -18.04 -6.31 -14.39
N PRO A 12 -18.26 -5.07 -13.89
CA PRO A 12 -17.94 -4.74 -12.52
C PRO A 12 -18.94 -5.42 -11.57
N GLU A 13 -18.62 -6.64 -11.14
CA GLU A 13 -19.29 -7.31 -10.04
C GLU A 13 -19.32 -6.39 -8.80
N PRO A 14 -20.42 -6.39 -8.03
CA PRO A 14 -20.51 -5.59 -6.81
C PRO A 14 -19.32 -5.92 -5.90
N ARG A 15 -18.55 -4.89 -5.54
CA ARG A 15 -17.34 -5.04 -4.70
C ARG A 15 -17.67 -5.83 -3.43
N GLN A 16 -17.22 -7.08 -3.39
CA GLN A 16 -17.34 -7.91 -2.21
C GLN A 16 -16.55 -7.26 -1.06
N ARG A 17 -17.17 -7.20 0.12
CA ARG A 17 -16.51 -6.64 1.30
C ARG A 17 -15.32 -7.52 1.67
N LEU A 18 -14.19 -6.88 2.00
CA LEU A 18 -13.04 -7.61 2.51
C LEU A 18 -13.41 -8.41 3.78
N PRO A 19 -12.93 -9.67 3.91
CA PRO A 19 -13.12 -10.47 5.12
C PRO A 19 -12.64 -9.76 6.37
N LYS A 20 -13.24 -10.06 7.53
CA LYS A 20 -12.87 -9.41 8.80
C LYS A 20 -11.39 -9.56 9.14
N TRP A 21 -10.79 -10.73 8.87
CA TRP A 21 -9.39 -11.03 9.17
C TRP A 21 -8.39 -10.25 8.30
N LEU A 22 -8.81 -9.70 7.16
CA LEU A 22 -7.95 -8.91 6.28
C LEU A 22 -7.94 -7.42 6.64
N LYS A 23 -8.86 -6.98 7.51
CA LYS A 23 -8.94 -5.59 7.95
C LYS A 23 -8.01 -5.37 9.13
N ARG A 24 -7.25 -4.28 9.07
CA ARG A 24 -6.38 -3.85 10.16
C ARG A 24 -7.04 -2.78 11.04
N PRO A 25 -6.62 -2.68 12.31
CA PRO A 25 -7.00 -1.56 13.16
C PRO A 25 -6.50 -0.22 12.60
N LEU A 26 -7.07 0.87 13.12
CA LEU A 26 -6.76 2.25 12.75
C LEU A 26 -5.30 2.64 13.12
N PRO A 27 -4.78 3.76 12.60
CA PRO A 27 -3.36 4.12 12.65
C PRO A 27 -2.77 4.21 14.06
N GLU A 28 -1.52 3.76 14.19
CA GLU A 28 -0.68 3.97 15.36
C GLU A 28 -0.09 5.39 15.38
N PRO A 29 0.08 6.01 16.57
CA PRO A 29 0.79 7.28 16.70
C PRO A 29 2.27 7.13 16.30
N GLY A 30 2.90 8.24 15.89
CA GLY A 30 4.34 8.27 15.62
C GLY A 30 4.75 8.17 14.15
N MET A 31 3.81 8.08 13.20
CA MET A 31 4.15 8.06 11.76
C MET A 31 4.70 9.40 11.22
N ALA A 32 4.45 10.51 11.93
CA ALA A 32 4.75 11.86 11.46
C ALA A 32 6.24 12.08 11.15
N PHE A 33 7.14 11.52 11.97
CA PHE A 33 8.59 11.65 11.74
C PHE A 33 8.97 11.10 10.36
N THR A 34 8.59 9.86 10.07
CA THR A 34 8.91 9.19 8.80
C THR A 34 8.22 9.88 7.62
N SER A 35 6.96 10.30 7.81
CA SER A 35 6.20 11.07 6.82
C SER A 35 6.93 12.35 6.44
N ASN A 36 7.38 13.13 7.42
CA ASN A 36 8.08 14.39 7.20
C ASN A 36 9.40 14.16 6.47
N VAL A 37 10.19 13.15 6.87
CA VAL A 37 11.46 12.82 6.19
C VAL A 37 11.22 12.46 4.71
N ILE A 38 10.18 11.68 4.41
CA ILE A 38 9.83 11.30 3.04
C ILE A 38 9.45 12.54 2.22
N GLU A 39 8.62 13.42 2.79
CA GLU A 39 8.16 14.66 2.15
C GLU A 39 9.31 15.66 1.92
N ASP A 40 10.09 15.94 2.96
CA ASP A 40 11.22 16.88 2.94
C ASP A 40 12.26 16.50 1.89
N LEU A 41 12.53 15.20 1.76
CA LEU A 41 13.51 14.65 0.81
C LEU A 41 12.91 14.28 -0.54
N LYS A 42 11.61 14.49 -0.75
CA LYS A 42 10.88 14.17 -1.99
C LYS A 42 11.09 12.71 -2.42
N LEU A 43 11.04 11.79 -1.48
CA LEU A 43 11.25 10.36 -1.73
C LEU A 43 9.95 9.70 -2.18
N VAL A 44 10.04 8.76 -3.12
CA VAL A 44 8.92 7.92 -3.53
C VAL A 44 8.97 6.59 -2.77
N THR A 45 7.86 6.15 -2.22
CA THR A 45 7.76 4.91 -1.46
C THR A 45 6.70 3.96 -2.02
N VAL A 46 6.95 2.65 -1.94
CA VAL A 46 5.91 1.65 -2.26
C VAL A 46 4.77 1.70 -1.25
N CYS A 47 5.05 2.18 -0.03
CA CYS A 47 4.08 2.37 1.03
C CYS A 47 2.90 3.25 0.56
N GLU A 48 3.20 4.29 -0.23
CA GLU A 48 2.21 5.22 -0.76
C GLU A 48 1.66 4.78 -2.12
N SER A 49 2.54 4.46 -3.08
CA SER A 49 2.14 4.08 -4.44
C SER A 49 1.21 2.87 -4.47
N ALA A 50 1.44 1.88 -3.61
CA ALA A 50 0.62 0.68 -3.51
C ALA A 50 -0.56 0.81 -2.52
N LYS A 51 -0.75 1.98 -1.89
CA LYS A 51 -1.74 2.19 -0.81
C LYS A 51 -1.63 1.13 0.28
N CYS A 52 -0.40 0.88 0.73
CA CYS A 52 -0.09 -0.22 1.64
C CYS A 52 -0.90 -0.09 2.95
N PRO A 53 -1.65 -1.14 3.35
CA PRO A 53 -2.47 -1.11 4.56
C PRO A 53 -1.63 -1.04 5.85
N ASN A 54 -0.32 -1.29 5.76
CA ASN A 54 0.61 -1.29 6.91
C ASN A 54 1.42 0.02 7.02
N ARG A 55 1.16 1.01 6.15
CA ARG A 55 1.96 2.26 6.08
C ARG A 55 2.11 2.94 7.45
N THR A 56 1.03 3.02 8.21
CA THR A 56 0.98 3.70 9.51
C THR A 56 1.86 3.00 10.56
N GLU A 57 1.81 1.68 10.61
CA GLU A 57 2.63 0.84 11.50
C GLU A 57 4.11 0.87 11.11
N CYS A 58 4.44 0.71 9.83
CA CYS A 58 5.84 0.76 9.39
C CYS A 58 6.46 2.14 9.71
N TRP A 59 5.72 3.21 9.46
CA TRP A 59 6.20 4.57 9.67
C TRP A 59 6.30 4.94 11.14
N SER A 60 5.43 4.43 12.03
CA SER A 60 5.60 4.62 13.49
C SER A 60 6.89 3.97 14.00
N HIS A 61 7.34 2.91 13.35
CA HIS A 61 8.61 2.23 13.62
C HIS A 61 9.81 2.82 12.86
N LYS A 62 9.67 4.02 12.28
CA LYS A 62 10.74 4.69 11.52
C LYS A 62 11.27 3.86 10.33
N THR A 63 10.38 3.08 9.71
CA THR A 63 10.71 2.18 8.60
C THR A 63 9.90 2.53 7.36
N ALA A 64 10.56 2.63 6.21
CA ALA A 64 9.93 2.83 4.91
C ALA A 64 10.67 2.05 3.82
N THR A 65 9.97 1.70 2.74
CA THR A 65 10.56 1.06 1.56
C THR A 65 10.47 2.01 0.37
N LEU A 66 11.64 2.42 -0.12
CA LEU A 66 11.76 3.38 -1.21
C LEU A 66 11.62 2.71 -2.58
N MET A 67 11.13 3.46 -3.55
CA MET A 67 11.12 3.10 -4.97
C MET A 67 12.17 3.93 -5.70
N ILE A 68 13.27 3.30 -6.11
CA ILE A 68 14.44 3.99 -6.68
C ILE A 68 14.31 4.36 -8.16
N LEU A 69 13.41 3.72 -8.90
CA LEU A 69 13.11 4.03 -10.31
C LEU A 69 11.74 4.71 -10.48
N GLY A 70 11.19 5.24 -9.38
CA GLY A 70 9.99 6.07 -9.39
C GLY A 70 8.67 5.32 -9.62
N ASN A 71 7.69 6.10 -10.10
CA ASN A 71 6.37 5.72 -10.64
C ASN A 71 6.31 6.24 -12.07
#